data_AF-A0A0F9J400-F1
#
_entry.id   AF-A0A0F9J400-F1
#
_cell.length_a   1.000
_cell.length_b   1.000
_cell.length_c   1.000
_cell.angle_alpha   90.00
_cell.angle_beta   90.00
_cell.angle_gamma   90.00
#
_symmetry.space_group_name_H-M   'P 1'
#
loop_
_entity.id
_entity.type
_entity.pdbx_description
1 polymer ?
#
loop_
_entity_poly.entity_id
_entity_poly.type
_entity_poly.pdbx_seq_one_letter_code
_entity_poly.pdbx_strand_id
1 'polypeptide(L)'
;MNLTKSLTPKDTEEIKPGLFIQRTNKGYRQIDPAAWNGKINWRNFLLGQNFLRNFIWFAIIIFLAWSYFHDVKAYRDFYTDVNSNPIGFCTNVSLVNTDEIQITDTLQSNYRESPEIILEG
;
A
#
# COMPACT_ATOMS: atom_id res chain seq x y z
N MET A 1 34.01 6.56 5.27
CA MET A 1 33.39 7.01 4.00
C MET A 1 32.76 8.39 4.22
N ASN A 2 33.15 9.41 3.46
CA ASN A 2 32.55 10.74 3.60
C ASN A 2 31.28 10.81 2.73
N LEU A 3 30.11 10.66 3.36
CA LEU A 3 28.80 10.73 2.71
C LEU A 3 28.64 12.02 1.87
N THR A 4 29.21 13.12 2.36
CA THR A 4 29.21 14.42 1.67
C THR A 4 29.93 14.38 0.32
N LYS A 5 31.04 13.63 0.19
CA LYS A 5 31.77 13.46 -1.09
C LYS A 5 30.98 12.61 -2.10
N SER A 6 30.12 11.71 -1.62
CA SER A 6 29.25 10.90 -2.48
C SER A 6 28.07 11.71 -3.02
N LEU A 7 27.58 12.66 -2.21
CA LEU A 7 26.42 13.49 -2.52
C LEU A 7 26.76 14.74 -3.33
N THR A 8 28.03 15.14 -3.40
CA THR A 8 28.49 16.23 -4.27
C THR A 8 28.56 15.72 -5.72
N PRO A 9 27.78 16.32 -6.65
CA PRO A 9 27.84 15.95 -8.05
C PRO A 9 29.21 16.29 -8.66
N LYS A 10 29.74 15.39 -9.49
CA LYS A 10 31.01 15.59 -10.22
C LYS A 10 30.87 16.69 -11.26
N ASP A 11 31.98 17.35 -11.58
CA ASP A 11 32.10 18.35 -12.64
C ASP A 11 31.12 19.53 -12.49
N THR A 12 30.90 19.93 -11.24
CA THR A 12 29.99 21.02 -10.87
C THR A 12 30.79 22.22 -10.40
N GLU A 13 30.42 23.40 -10.89
CA GLU A 13 31.03 24.69 -10.52
C GLU A 13 29.94 25.68 -10.07
N GLU A 14 30.31 26.57 -9.15
CA GLU A 14 29.46 27.67 -8.69
C GLU A 14 29.88 28.96 -9.44
N ILE A 15 29.02 29.45 -10.35
CA ILE A 15 29.31 30.69 -11.11
C ILE A 15 28.98 31.92 -10.25
N LYS A 16 27.92 31.82 -9.45
CA LYS A 16 27.39 32.89 -8.60
C LYS A 16 26.82 32.23 -7.33
N PRO A 17 26.79 32.92 -6.17
CA PRO A 17 26.15 32.40 -4.97
C PRO A 17 24.77 31.79 -5.26
N GLY A 18 24.67 30.47 -5.08
CA GLY A 18 23.43 29.70 -5.30
C GLY A 18 23.11 29.31 -6.75
N LEU A 19 23.99 29.62 -7.72
CA LEU A 19 23.86 29.18 -9.11
C LEU A 19 24.95 28.17 -9.45
N PHE A 20 24.55 26.92 -9.61
CA PHE A 20 25.45 25.82 -9.93
C PHE A 20 25.20 25.29 -11.34
N ILE A 21 26.29 25.02 -12.03
CA ILE A 21 26.29 24.38 -13.35
C ILE A 21 27.12 23.12 -13.31
N GLN A 22 26.63 22.10 -13.99
CA GLN A 22 27.35 20.87 -14.24
C GLN A 22 27.79 20.82 -15.70
N ARG A 23 29.09 20.55 -15.91
CA ARG A 23 29.61 20.26 -17.25
C ARG A 23 29.21 18.83 -17.64
N THR A 24 28.62 18.69 -18.81
CA THR A 24 28.24 17.42 -19.41
C THR A 24 28.86 17.31 -20.81
N ASN A 25 28.87 16.11 -21.39
CA ASN A 25 29.37 15.91 -22.76
C ASN A 25 28.61 16.73 -23.83
N LYS A 26 27.40 17.23 -23.51
CA LYS A 26 26.55 18.01 -24.41
C LYS A 26 26.53 19.51 -24.11
N GLY A 27 27.34 19.98 -23.16
CA GLY A 27 27.37 21.37 -22.71
C GLY A 27 27.10 21.53 -21.22
N TYR A 28 26.53 22.67 -20.83
CA TYR A 28 26.29 23.01 -19.44
C TYR A 28 24.82 22.82 -19.07
N ARG A 29 24.58 22.22 -17.90
CA ARG A 29 23.25 22.07 -17.31
C ARG A 29 23.22 22.79 -15.97
N GLN A 30 22.19 23.59 -15.72
CA GLN A 30 21.93 24.10 -14.38
C GLN A 30 21.47 22.95 -13.48
N ILE A 31 22.09 22.83 -12.31
CA ILE A 31 21.73 21.83 -11.32
C ILE A 31 21.60 22.46 -9.94
N ASP A 32 20.84 21.81 -9.09
CA ASP A 32 20.70 22.17 -7.68
C ASP A 32 21.32 21.03 -6.86
N PRO A 33 22.62 21.12 -6.50
CA PRO A 33 23.32 20.02 -5.84
C PRO A 33 22.75 19.76 -4.44
N ALA A 34 22.69 18.48 -4.07
CA ALA A 34 22.27 18.06 -2.73
C ALA A 34 23.35 18.31 -1.66
N ALA A 35 24.62 18.37 -2.06
CA ALA A 35 25.73 18.77 -1.20
C ALA A 35 26.70 19.66 -1.97
N TRP A 36 27.23 20.68 -1.29
CA TRP A 36 28.23 21.59 -1.83
C TRP A 36 29.20 22.02 -0.73
N ASN A 37 30.50 22.08 -1.04
CA ASN A 37 31.56 22.49 -0.11
C ASN A 37 31.48 21.81 1.28
N GLY A 38 31.24 20.49 1.29
CA GLY A 38 31.13 19.69 2.51
C GLY A 38 29.84 19.89 3.32
N LYS A 39 28.91 20.75 2.88
CA LYS A 39 27.61 20.99 3.52
C LYS A 39 26.50 20.33 2.72
N ILE A 40 25.53 19.74 3.42
CA ILE A 40 24.32 19.15 2.82
C ILE A 40 23.26 20.24 2.71
N ASN A 41 22.68 20.39 1.52
CA ASN A 41 21.52 21.23 1.29
C ASN A 41 20.25 20.38 1.41
N TRP A 42 19.70 20.32 2.63
CA TRP A 42 18.50 19.54 2.95
C TRP A 42 17.29 19.90 2.08
N ARG A 43 17.17 21.17 1.68
CA ARG A 43 16.07 21.62 0.82
C ARG A 43 16.14 20.95 -0.56
N ASN A 44 17.32 20.96 -1.19
CA ASN A 44 17.50 20.34 -2.51
C ASN A 44 17.49 18.80 -2.43
N PHE A 45 17.91 18.23 -1.30
CA PHE A 45 17.87 16.79 -1.08
C PHE A 45 16.44 16.25 -0.92
N LEU A 46 15.62 16.92 -0.09
CA LEU A 46 14.24 16.50 0.20
C LEU A 46 13.23 16.94 -0.87
N LEU A 47 13.48 18.06 -1.56
CA LEU A 47 12.61 18.55 -2.65
C LEU A 47 13.13 18.14 -4.03
N GLY A 48 14.18 17.32 -4.11
CA GLY A 48 14.70 16.83 -5.37
C GLY A 48 13.61 16.07 -6.15
N GLN A 49 13.59 16.27 -7.47
CA GLN A 49 12.57 15.74 -8.38
C GLN A 49 12.33 14.22 -8.27
N ASN A 50 13.34 13.47 -7.80
CA ASN A 50 13.24 12.02 -7.62
C ASN A 50 12.82 11.59 -6.20
N PHE A 51 12.93 12.46 -5.19
CA PHE A 51 12.59 12.13 -3.81
C PHE A 51 11.08 11.90 -3.67
N LEU A 52 10.25 12.83 -4.17
CA LEU A 52 8.80 12.73 -4.05
C LEU A 52 8.25 11.47 -4.74
N ARG A 53 8.78 11.13 -5.92
CA ARG A 53 8.39 9.91 -6.66
C ARG A 53 8.72 8.64 -5.88
N ASN A 54 9.92 8.57 -5.30
CA ASN A 54 10.35 7.42 -4.51
C ASN A 54 9.58 7.33 -3.18
N PHE A 55 9.30 8.46 -2.54
CA PHE A 55 8.52 8.53 -1.31
C PHE A 55 7.08 8.04 -1.51
N ILE A 56 6.41 8.47 -2.58
CA ILE A 56 5.05 8.02 -2.91
C ILE A 56 5.04 6.49 -3.11
N TRP A 57 6.00 5.95 -3.86
CA TRP A 57 6.12 4.50 -4.05
C TRP A 57 6.32 3.74 -2.73
N PHE A 58 7.20 4.24 -1.87
CA PHE A 58 7.44 3.66 -0.56
C PHE A 58 6.19 3.70 0.34
N ALA A 59 5.45 4.82 0.31
CA ALA A 59 4.19 4.96 1.04
C ALA A 59 3.13 3.97 0.55
N ILE A 60 3.03 3.74 -0.76
CA ILE A 60 2.13 2.73 -1.33
C ILE A 60 2.49 1.33 -0.83
N ILE A 61 3.78 0.96 -0.84
CA ILE A 61 4.23 -0.36 -0.37
C ILE A 61 3.90 -0.55 1.12
N ILE A 62 4.14 0.46 1.96
CA ILE A 62 3.79 0.44 3.38
C ILE A 62 2.27 0.29 3.55
N PHE A 63 1.48 1.04 2.79
CA PHE A 63 0.03 0.98 2.86
C PHE A 63 -0.50 -0.41 2.50
N LEU A 64 0.02 -1.02 1.43
CA LEU A 64 -0.36 -2.39 1.03
C LEU A 64 0.02 -3.42 2.09
N ALA A 65 1.23 -3.31 2.66
CA ALA A 65 1.65 -4.20 3.74
C ALA A 65 0.75 -4.04 4.98
N TRP A 66 0.45 -2.80 5.38
CA TRP A 66 -0.44 -2.52 6.50
C TRP A 66 -1.86 -3.05 6.26
N SER A 67 -2.42 -2.81 5.08
CA SER A 67 -3.74 -3.32 4.67
C SER A 67 -3.79 -4.84 4.77
N TYR A 68 -2.77 -5.52 4.24
CA TYR A 68 -2.68 -6.99 4.31
C TYR A 68 -2.65 -7.50 5.76
N PHE A 69 -1.82 -6.92 6.63
CA PHE A 69 -1.78 -7.33 8.04
C PHE A 69 -3.09 -7.03 8.78
N HIS A 70 -3.75 -5.93 8.45
CA HIS A 70 -5.02 -5.56 9.05
C HIS A 70 -6.14 -6.54 8.65
N ASP A 71 -6.22 -6.90 7.37
CA ASP A 71 -7.22 -7.85 6.86
C ASP A 71 -7.00 -9.27 7.41
N VAL A 72 -5.75 -9.74 7.44
CA VAL A 72 -5.40 -11.04 8.02
C VAL A 72 -5.75 -11.09 9.51
N LYS A 73 -5.52 -9.99 10.23
CA LYS A 73 -5.89 -9.90 11.65
C LYS A 73 -7.40 -9.95 11.83
N ALA A 74 -8.17 -9.16 11.08
CA ALA A 74 -9.63 -9.16 11.16
C ALA A 74 -10.21 -10.56 10.86
N TYR A 75 -9.69 -11.25 9.84
CA TYR A 75 -10.08 -12.61 9.52
C TYR A 75 -9.74 -13.59 10.64
N ARG A 76 -8.53 -13.52 11.19
CA ARG A 76 -8.10 -14.40 12.29
C ARG A 76 -8.93 -14.17 13.55
N ASP A 77 -9.20 -12.92 13.89
CA ASP A 77 -9.98 -12.54 15.07
C ASP A 77 -11.41 -13.08 14.93
N PHE A 78 -12.02 -12.93 13.75
CA PHE A 78 -13.33 -13.52 13.44
C PHE A 78 -13.36 -15.04 13.67
N TYR A 79 -12.41 -15.80 13.10
CA TYR A 79 -12.38 -17.26 13.28
C TYR A 79 -12.13 -17.66 14.73
N THR A 80 -11.33 -16.88 15.46
CA THR A 80 -11.06 -17.13 16.88
C THR A 80 -12.33 -16.94 17.69
N ASP A 81 -13.11 -15.90 17.42
CA ASP A 81 -14.37 -15.63 18.11
C ASP A 81 -15.44 -16.68 17.78
N VAL A 82 -15.62 -17.03 16.50
CA VAL A 82 -16.58 -18.05 16.07
C VAL A 82 -16.23 -19.43 16.64
N ASN A 83 -14.96 -19.82 16.61
CA ASN A 83 -14.55 -21.14 17.06
C ASN A 83 -14.52 -21.27 18.59
N SER A 84 -14.29 -20.17 19.31
CA SER A 84 -14.27 -20.17 20.79
C SER A 84 -15.67 -20.15 21.41
N ASN A 85 -16.65 -19.48 20.78
CA ASN A 85 -18.02 -19.47 21.25
C ASN A 85 -19.04 -19.33 20.09
N PRO A 86 -19.32 -20.42 19.35
CA PRO A 86 -20.18 -20.35 18.17
C PRO A 86 -21.63 -19.98 18.51
N ILE A 87 -22.15 -20.42 19.67
CA ILE A 87 -23.52 -20.14 20.11
C ILE A 87 -23.66 -18.64 20.44
N GLY A 88 -22.71 -18.07 21.18
CA GLY A 88 -22.71 -16.64 21.53
C GLY A 88 -22.46 -15.72 20.34
N PHE A 89 -21.73 -16.18 19.33
CA PHE A 89 -21.58 -15.46 18.07
C PHE A 89 -22.92 -15.42 17.30
N CYS A 90 -23.57 -16.57 17.12
CA CYS A 90 -24.85 -16.65 16.37
C CYS A 90 -26.01 -15.89 17.03
N THR A 91 -26.02 -15.72 18.36
CA THR A 91 -27.06 -14.91 19.03
C THR A 91 -26.83 -13.40 18.89
N ASN A 92 -25.57 -12.96 18.80
CA ASN A 92 -25.21 -11.55 18.59
C ASN A 92 -25.31 -11.09 17.13
N VAL A 93 -25.22 -12.03 16.18
CA VAL A 93 -25.37 -11.75 14.74
C VAL A 93 -26.85 -11.74 14.31
N SER A 94 -27.78 -11.63 15.25
CA SER A 94 -29.20 -11.41 14.96
C SER A 94 -29.36 -10.08 14.18
N LEU A 95 -29.37 -10.28 12.86
CA LEU A 95 -29.75 -9.43 11.75
C LEU A 95 -30.20 -8.03 12.16
N VAL A 96 -29.42 -7.02 11.77
CA VAL A 96 -29.97 -5.71 11.43
C VAL A 96 -31.20 -5.97 10.57
N ASN A 97 -32.40 -5.73 11.14
CA ASN A 97 -33.69 -5.94 10.49
C ASN A 97 -33.65 -5.30 9.10
N THR A 98 -33.50 -6.13 8.09
CA THR A 98 -33.80 -5.79 6.69
C THR A 98 -35.30 -6.05 6.48
N ASP A 99 -36.12 -5.60 7.44
CA ASP A 99 -37.57 -5.68 7.39
C ASP A 99 -38.10 -4.33 6.91
N GLU A 100 -37.71 -3.94 5.70
CA GLU A 100 -38.44 -2.97 4.89
C GLU A 100 -38.00 -3.15 3.43
N ILE A 101 -38.52 -4.18 2.77
CA ILE A 101 -39.17 -4.08 1.45
C ILE A 101 -40.02 -5.33 1.28
N GLN A 102 -41.31 -5.08 1.19
CA GLN A 102 -42.41 -6.03 1.13
C GLN A 102 -42.56 -6.69 -0.25
N ILE A 103 -42.93 -7.98 -0.21
CA ILE A 103 -43.94 -8.65 -1.06
C ILE A 103 -43.52 -9.17 -2.45
N THR A 104 -43.39 -10.51 -2.48
CA THR A 104 -43.98 -11.47 -3.44
C THR A 104 -43.46 -11.49 -4.89
N ASP A 105 -42.75 -12.57 -5.24
CA ASP A 105 -43.27 -13.49 -6.26
C ASP A 105 -42.58 -14.86 -6.26
N THR A 106 -43.43 -15.88 -6.03
CA THR A 106 -43.45 -17.24 -6.59
C THR A 106 -42.18 -18.12 -6.59
N LEU A 107 -42.22 -19.13 -5.71
CA LEU A 107 -42.01 -20.56 -6.01
C LEU A 107 -41.26 -20.92 -7.32
N GLN A 108 -40.03 -21.42 -7.18
CA GLN A 108 -39.68 -22.71 -7.78
C GLN A 108 -38.52 -23.38 -7.05
N SER A 109 -38.90 -24.21 -6.08
CA SER A 109 -38.11 -25.34 -5.62
C SER A 109 -37.79 -26.24 -6.81
N ASN A 110 -36.49 -26.39 -7.12
CA ASN A 110 -35.99 -27.51 -7.92
C ASN A 110 -34.90 -28.19 -7.09
N TYR A 111 -35.36 -28.95 -6.09
CA TYR A 111 -34.56 -29.93 -5.38
C TYR A 111 -34.18 -31.01 -6.39
N ARG A 112 -32.89 -31.09 -6.73
CA ARG A 112 -32.35 -32.14 -7.61
C ARG A 112 -32.20 -33.40 -6.76
N GLU A 113 -33.00 -34.41 -7.03
CA GLU A 113 -32.88 -35.76 -6.47
C GLU A 113 -31.46 -36.31 -6.72
N SER A 114 -30.85 -36.83 -5.65
CA SER A 114 -29.60 -37.60 -5.70
C SER A 114 -29.96 -39.07 -5.98
N PRO A 115 -29.33 -39.76 -6.94
CA PRO A 115 -29.65 -41.16 -7.20
C PRO A 115 -29.11 -42.07 -6.10
N GLU A 116 -30.01 -42.88 -5.57
CA GLU A 116 -29.78 -43.98 -4.64
C GLU A 116 -28.97 -45.09 -5.35
N ILE A 117 -27.77 -45.40 -4.85
CA ILE A 117 -26.94 -46.49 -5.35
C ILE A 117 -27.41 -47.77 -4.65
N ILE A 118 -28.18 -48.60 -5.35
CA ILE A 118 -28.50 -49.96 -4.93
C ILE A 118 -27.29 -50.85 -5.26
N LEU A 119 -26.64 -51.39 -4.24
CA LEU A 119 -25.70 -52.50 -4.34
C LEU A 119 -26.48 -53.79 -4.06
N GLU A 120 -26.86 -54.52 -5.10
CA GLU A 120 -27.23 -55.93 -4.97
C GLU A 120 -25.96 -56.80 -5.12
N GLY A 121 -25.80 -57.72 -4.17
CA GLY A 121 -24.85 -58.83 -4.17
C GLY A 121 -25.52 -60.05 -3.60
#